data_AF-A0A7C5Z9G5-F1
#
_entry.id   AF-A0A7C5Z9G5-F1
#
_cell.length_a   1.000
_cell.length_b   1.000
_cell.length_c   1.000
_cell.angle_alpha   90.00
_cell.angle_beta   90.00
_cell.angle_gamma   90.00
#
_symmetry.space_group_name_H-M   'P 1'
#
loop_
_entity.id
_entity.type
_entity.pdbx_description
1 polymer ?
#
loop_
_entity_poly.entity_id
_entity_poly.type
_entity_poly.pdbx_seq_one_letter_code
_entity_poly.pdbx_strand_id
1 'polypeptide(L)' 'MLAVYLLYCGFNLWGIKKDNKDQYRKIFVFKKSDDLEKALEIFWRREARVEPENFWLVAKLLKSRIYDRN' A
#
# COMPACT_ATOMS: atom_id res chain seq x y z
N MET A 1 4.06 1.58 -5.27
CA MET A 1 4.88 2.10 -4.15
C MET A 1 4.03 2.62 -3.01
N LEU A 2 3.02 3.48 -3.24
CA LEU A 2 2.19 4.04 -2.16
C LEU A 2 1.56 2.98 -1.23
N ALA A 3 0.93 1.94 -1.77
CA ALA A 3 0.30 0.91 -0.94
C ALA A 3 1.30 0.17 -0.02
N VAL A 4 2.53 -0.04 -0.50
CA VAL A 4 3.63 -0.64 0.30
C VAL A 4 4.03 0.30 1.43
N TYR A 5 4.15 1.59 1.12
CA TYR A 5 4.45 2.62 2.11
C TYR A 5 3.39 2.71 3.21
N LEU A 6 2.11 2.70 2.86
CA LEU A 6 1.04 2.73 3.84
C LEU A 6 1.06 1.48 4.75
N LEU A 7 1.30 0.31 4.17
CA LEU A 7 1.48 -0.92 4.97
C LEU A 7 2.70 -0.84 5.89
N TYR A 8 3.82 -0.30 5.40
CA TYR A 8 5.03 -0.08 6.20
C TYR A 8 4.77 0.88 7.38
N CYS A 9 3.97 1.92 7.18
CA CYS A 9 3.53 2.83 8.24
C CYS A 9 2.49 2.22 9.20
N GLY A 10 2.12 0.95 9.04
CA GLY A 10 1.19 0.25 9.91
C GLY A 10 -0.29 0.42 9.54
N PHE A 11 -0.62 1.03 8.39
CA PHE A 11 -2.00 1.11 7.95
C PHE A 11 -2.51 -0.24 7.48
N ASN A 12 -3.68 -0.64 7.98
CA ASN A 12 -4.30 -1.91 7.61
C ASN A 12 -4.89 -1.85 6.20
N LEU A 13 -4.47 -2.80 5.36
CA LEU A 13 -5.10 -3.05 4.06
C LEU A 13 -6.41 -3.83 4.26
N TRP A 14 -7.54 -3.18 4.00
CA TRP A 14 -8.87 -3.75 4.19
C TRP A 14 -9.28 -4.67 3.05
N GLY A 15 -8.76 -4.44 1.84
CA GLY A 15 -9.08 -5.27 0.70
C GLY A 15 -8.32 -4.90 -0.55
N ILE A 16 -8.33 -5.83 -1.50
CA ILE A 16 -7.80 -5.66 -2.84
C ILE A 16 -8.95 -5.95 -3.79
N LYS A 17 -9.37 -4.95 -4.56
CA LYS A 17 -10.42 -5.08 -5.58
C LYS A 17 -9.78 -5.14 -6.96
N LYS A 18 -10.41 -5.85 -7.90
CA LYS A 18 -10.06 -5.78 -9.33
C LYS A 18 -10.59 -4.45 -9.87
N ASP A 19 -9.88 -3.83 -10.80
CA ASP A 19 -10.43 -2.72 -11.57
C ASP A 19 -11.31 -3.30 -12.69
N ASN A 20 -12.56 -2.85 -12.78
CA ASN A 20 -13.51 -3.36 -13.77
C ASN A 20 -13.14 -2.96 -15.21
N LYS A 21 -12.28 -1.94 -15.38
CA LYS A 21 -11.82 -1.48 -16.70
C LYS A 21 -10.49 -2.10 -17.13
N ASP A 22 -9.70 -2.60 -16.17
CA ASP A 22 -8.37 -3.15 -16.43
C ASP A 22 -8.07 -4.29 -15.45
N GLN A 23 -8.14 -5.53 -15.94
CA GLN A 23 -7.93 -6.73 -15.12
C GLN A 23 -6.53 -6.83 -14.49
N TYR A 24 -5.55 -6.09 -15.04
CA TYR A 24 -4.19 -6.04 -14.53
C TYR A 24 -4.02 -5.00 -13.42
N ARG A 25 -4.99 -4.08 -13.26
CA ARG A 25 -5.01 -3.13 -12.15
C ARG A 25 -5.71 -3.70 -10.93
N LYS A 26 -5.11 -3.40 -9.77
CA LYS A 26 -5.63 -3.74 -8.45
C LYS A 26 -5.84 -2.46 -7.66
N ILE A 27 -7.00 -2.34 -7.02
CA ILE A 27 -7.37 -1.23 -6.16
C ILE A 27 -7.16 -1.66 -4.71
N PHE A 28 -6.26 -0.98 -4.00
CA PHE A 28 -6.00 -1.22 -2.57
C PHE A 28 -6.91 -0.34 -1.72
N VAL A 29 -7.63 -0.94 -0.77
CA VAL A 29 -8.60 -0.25 0.08
C VAL A 29 -8.02 -0.11 1.49
N PHE A 30 -7.95 1.12 1.99
CA PHE A 30 -7.52 1.46 3.34
C PHE A 30 -8.63 2.23 4.06
N LYS A 31 -8.69 2.13 5.39
CA LYS A 31 -9.61 2.93 6.20
C LYS A 31 -9.19 4.40 6.19
N LYS A 32 -10.12 5.31 5.88
CA LYS A 32 -9.89 6.75 5.99
C LYS A 32 -9.64 7.15 7.45
N SER A 33 -8.61 7.95 7.69
CA SER A 33 -8.27 8.56 8.99
C SER A 33 -7.37 9.77 8.76
N ASP A 34 -7.28 10.67 9.74
CA ASP A 34 -6.41 11.84 9.64
C ASP A 34 -4.93 11.45 9.51
N ASP A 35 -4.51 10.38 10.19
CA ASP A 35 -3.14 9.88 10.09
C ASP A 35 -2.84 9.29 8.70
N LEU A 36 -3.85 8.68 8.05
CA LEU A 36 -3.72 8.26 6.66
C LEU A 36 -3.49 9.47 5.74
N GLU A 37 -4.25 10.55 5.93
CA GLU A 37 -4.10 11.77 5.13
C GLU A 37 -2.71 12.41 5.31
N LYS A 38 -2.22 12.48 6.55
CA LYS A 38 -0.84 12.93 6.84
C LYS A 38 0.22 12.06 6.16
N ALA A 39 0.07 10.74 6.26
CA ALA A 39 1.03 9.81 5.64
C ALA A 39 1.05 9.97 4.11
N LEU A 40 -0.13 10.16 3.50
CA LEU A 40 -0.27 10.41 2.08
C LEU A 40 0.44 11.72 1.67
N GLU A 41 0.25 12.79 2.43
CA GLU A 41 0.92 14.07 2.18
C GLU A 41 2.45 13.94 2.21
N ILE A 42 3.00 13.30 3.24
CA ILE A 42 4.44 13.02 3.36
C ILE A 42 4.96 12.24 2.14
N PHE A 43 4.20 11.23 1.68
CA PHE A 43 4.56 10.45 0.51
C PHE A 43 4.59 11.31 -0.76
N TRP A 44 3.57 12.12 -1.00
CA TRP A 44 3.47 12.96 -2.20
C TRP A 44 4.48 14.11 -2.22
N ARG A 45 4.84 14.64 -1.05
CA ARG A 45 5.93 15.61 -0.90
C ARG A 45 7.32 15.00 -1.10
N ARG A 46 7.42 13.67 -1.24
CA ARG A 46 8.69 12.92 -1.33
C ARG A 46 9.54 13.04 -0.05
N GLU A 47 8.88 13.24 1.08
CA GLU A 47 9.53 13.38 2.40
C GLU A 47 9.53 12.07 3.20
N ALA A 48 8.85 11.03 2.67
CA ALA A 48 8.81 9.71 3.27
C ALA A 48 10.21 9.11 3.44
N ARG A 49 10.57 8.80 4.70
CA ARG A 49 11.77 8.03 5.05
C ARG A 49 11.36 6.63 5.48
N VAL A 50 12.04 5.64 4.93
CA VAL A 50 11.77 4.22 5.20
C VAL A 50 13.08 3.50 5.44
N GLU A 51 13.06 2.47 6.28
CA GLU A 51 14.17 1.53 6.38
C GLU A 51 14.07 0.57 5.17
N PRO A 52 15.11 0.51 4.30
CA PRO A 52 15.03 -0.22 3.03
C PRO A 52 14.68 -1.70 3.13
N GLU A 53 15.25 -2.44 4.08
CA GLU A 53 15.06 -3.89 4.22
C GLU A 53 13.61 -4.22 4.58
N ASN A 54 13.08 -3.53 5.59
CA ASN A 54 11.71 -3.66 6.03
C ASN A 54 10.73 -3.21 4.96
N PHE A 55 11.00 -2.09 4.28
CA PHE A 55 10.15 -1.64 3.18
C PHE A 55 10.07 -2.68 2.06
N TRP A 56 11.20 -3.30 1.72
CA TRP A 56 11.26 -4.34 0.72
C TRP A 56 10.56 -5.63 1.15
N LEU A 57 10.69 -6.01 2.43
CA LEU A 57 9.94 -7.12 3.02
C LEU A 57 8.43 -6.90 2.90
N VAL A 58 7.94 -5.70 3.26
CA VAL A 58 6.52 -5.35 3.10
C VAL A 58 6.09 -5.42 1.63
N ALA A 59 6.93 -4.98 0.71
CA ALA A 59 6.65 -5.08 -0.73
C ALA A 59 6.48 -6.54 -1.19
N LYS A 60 7.35 -7.45 -0.71
CA LYS A 60 7.25 -8.89 -0.99
C LYS A 60 5.95 -9.49 -0.44
N LEU A 61 5.62 -9.18 0.82
CA LEU A 61 4.41 -9.68 1.46
C LEU A 61 3.15 -9.21 0.72
N LEU A 62 3.11 -7.95 0.30
CA LEU A 62 2.00 -7.42 -0.49
C LEU A 62 1.89 -8.14 -1.84
N LYS A 63 3.00 -8.36 -2.55
CA LYS A 63 3.01 -9.10 -3.82
C LYS A 63 2.45 -10.51 -3.62
N SER A 64 2.91 -11.24 -2.61
CA SER A 64 2.39 -12.58 -2.30
C SER A 64 0.87 -12.58 -2.17
N ARG A 65 0.30 -11.64 -1.39
CA ARG A 65 -1.16 -11.52 -1.19
C ARG A 65 -1.95 -11.22 -2.47
N ILE A 66 -1.34 -10.57 -3.46
CA ILE A 66 -1.99 -10.27 -4.75
C ILE A 66 -2.06 -11.54 -5.62
N TYR A 67 -1.01 -12.37 -5.61
CA TYR A 67 -0.91 -13.56 -6.45
C TYR A 67 -1.53 -14.81 -5.82
N ASP A 68 -1.61 -14.87 -4.48
CA ASP A 68 -2.19 -15.99 -3.72
C ASP A 68 -3.73 -16.03 -3.76
N ARG A 69 -4.38 -15.01 -4.36
CA ARG A 69 -5.85 -14.94 -4.57
C ARG A 69 -6.29 -15.31 -5.99
N ASN A 70 -5.48 -16.07 -6.72
CA ASN A 70 -5.84 -16.67 -8.01
C ASN A 70 -6.12 -18.16 -7.85
#